data_AF-Q6PJR5-F1
#
_entry.id   AF-Q6PJR5-F1
#
_cell.length_a   1.000
_cell.length_b   1.000
_cell.length_c   1.000
_cell.angle_alpha   90.00
_cell.angle_beta   90.00
_cell.angle_gamma   90.00
#
_symmetry.space_group_name_H-M   'P 1'
#
loop_
_entity.id
_entity.type
_entity.pdbx_description
1 polymer ?
#
loop_
_entity_poly.entity_id
_entity_poly.type
_entity_poly.pdbx_seq_one_letter_code
_entity_poly.pdbx_strand_id
1 'polypeptide(L)'
;MSRVHGMHPKETTRQLSLAVKDGLIVETLTVGCKGSKAGIEQEGYWLPGDEIDWETENHDWYCFECHLPGEVLICDLCFRVYHSKCLSDEFRLRDSSSPWQCPVCRSIKKKNTNKQEMGTYLRFIVSRMKERAIDLNKKGKDNKHPMYRRLVHSAVDVPTIQEKVNEGKYRSYEEFKADAQLLLHNTVIFYGADSEQADIARMLYKDTCHELDELQLCKNCFYLSNARPDNWFCYPCIPNHELVWAKMKGFGFWPAKVMQKEDNQVDVRFFGHHHQRAWIPSENIQDITVNIHRLHVKRSMGWKKACDELELHQRFLREGRFWKSKNEDRGEEEAESSISSTSNEQLKVTQEPKKKKKKKKK
;
A
#
# COMPACT_ATOMS: atom_id res chain seq x y z
N MET A 1 3.27 5.79 -42.03
CA MET A 1 3.59 5.94 -40.59
C MET A 1 4.84 5.14 -40.29
N SER A 2 6.01 5.76 -40.28
CA SER A 2 7.23 5.09 -39.80
C SER A 2 7.17 5.08 -38.28
N ARG A 3 6.74 3.97 -37.68
CA ARG A 3 6.89 3.76 -36.24
C ARG A 3 8.38 3.60 -35.98
N VAL A 4 9.03 4.66 -35.53
CA VAL A 4 10.43 4.64 -35.13
C VAL A 4 10.46 4.12 -33.70
N HIS A 5 10.73 2.83 -33.54
CA HIS A 5 11.11 2.27 -32.24
C HIS A 5 12.61 2.57 -32.11
N GLY A 6 13.02 3.33 -31.11
CA GLY A 6 14.41 3.81 -30.92
C GLY A 6 15.49 2.73 -30.72
N MET A 7 15.28 1.49 -31.18
CA MET A 7 16.26 0.42 -31.26
C MET A 7 16.88 0.34 -32.65
N HIS A 8 18.19 0.13 -32.69
CA HIS A 8 18.94 -0.09 -33.91
C HIS A 8 18.46 -1.38 -34.61
N PRO A 9 18.29 -1.42 -35.95
CA PRO A 9 17.75 -2.59 -36.66
C PRO A 9 18.44 -3.92 -36.34
N LYS A 10 19.78 -3.91 -36.20
CA LYS A 10 20.54 -5.11 -35.79
C LYS A 10 20.14 -5.64 -34.41
N GLU A 11 19.86 -4.74 -33.47
CA GLU A 11 19.41 -5.13 -32.14
C GLU A 11 18.00 -5.69 -32.19
N THR A 12 17.11 -5.09 -32.98
CA THR A 12 15.76 -5.62 -33.22
C THR A 12 15.81 -7.05 -33.78
N THR A 13 16.61 -7.30 -34.81
CA THR A 13 16.79 -8.66 -35.36
C THR A 13 17.33 -9.63 -34.31
N ARG A 14 18.33 -9.21 -33.53
CA ARG A 14 18.88 -10.03 -32.45
C ARG A 14 17.81 -10.41 -31.42
N GLN A 15 17.00 -9.45 -30.97
CA GLN A 15 15.93 -9.69 -30.01
C GLN A 15 14.83 -10.59 -30.57
N LEU A 16 14.48 -10.44 -31.85
CA LEU A 16 13.53 -11.33 -32.52
C LEU A 16 14.06 -12.77 -32.57
N SER A 17 15.33 -12.97 -32.95
CA SER A 17 15.94 -14.31 -32.96
C SER A 17 15.98 -14.95 -31.57
N LEU A 18 16.27 -14.18 -30.52
CA LEU A 18 16.22 -14.65 -29.13
C LEU A 18 14.78 -15.02 -28.73
N ALA A 19 13.81 -14.17 -29.03
CA ALA A 19 12.40 -14.44 -28.73
C ALA A 19 11.86 -15.67 -29.47
N VAL A 20 12.34 -15.96 -30.70
CA VAL A 20 12.03 -17.21 -31.41
C VAL A 20 12.66 -18.41 -30.71
N LYS A 21 13.93 -18.30 -30.32
CA LYS A 21 14.67 -19.36 -29.62
C LYS A 21 14.02 -19.71 -28.27
N ASP A 22 13.56 -18.70 -27.55
CA ASP A 22 12.87 -18.82 -26.28
C ASP A 22 11.37 -19.16 -26.47
N GLY A 23 10.93 -19.26 -27.74
CA GLY A 23 9.58 -19.56 -28.18
C GLY A 23 8.50 -18.56 -27.73
N LEU A 24 8.90 -17.33 -27.36
CA LEU A 24 8.00 -16.22 -27.08
C LEU A 24 7.26 -15.75 -28.35
N ILE A 25 7.87 -15.92 -29.52
CA ILE A 25 7.29 -15.67 -30.84
C ILE A 25 7.60 -16.84 -31.79
N VAL A 26 6.72 -17.07 -32.76
CA VAL A 26 6.90 -18.07 -33.82
C VAL A 26 7.27 -17.35 -35.11
N GLU A 27 8.40 -17.72 -35.69
CA GLU A 27 8.83 -17.25 -37.00
C GLU A 27 8.22 -18.14 -38.10
N THR A 28 7.56 -17.53 -39.08
CA THR A 28 7.04 -18.24 -40.26
C THR A 28 7.34 -17.48 -41.54
N LEU A 29 7.50 -18.21 -42.64
CA LEU A 29 7.60 -17.62 -43.97
C LEU A 29 6.20 -17.32 -44.49
N THR A 30 5.94 -16.04 -44.77
CA THR A 30 4.65 -15.56 -45.25
C THR A 30 4.80 -14.96 -46.65
N VAL A 31 3.85 -15.26 -47.54
CA VAL A 31 3.84 -14.70 -48.90
C VAL A 31 2.80 -13.60 -48.98
N GLY A 32 3.20 -12.41 -49.43
CA GLY A 32 2.26 -11.31 -49.62
C GLY A 32 1.19 -11.68 -50.65
N CYS A 33 -0.10 -11.61 -50.29
CA CYS A 33 -1.19 -11.95 -51.22
C CYS A 33 -1.68 -10.75 -52.05
N LYS A 34 -1.36 -9.52 -51.64
CA LYS A 34 -1.87 -8.26 -52.26
C LYS A 34 -0.86 -7.11 -52.15
N GLY A 35 -0.97 -6.14 -53.06
CA GLY A 35 -0.18 -4.91 -53.07
C GLY A 35 1.20 -5.05 -53.72
N SER A 36 2.08 -4.05 -53.51
CA SER A 36 3.43 -3.97 -54.09
C SER A 36 4.41 -5.06 -53.62
N LYS A 37 3.98 -5.91 -52.69
CA LYS A 37 4.73 -7.05 -52.15
C LYS A 37 4.05 -8.40 -52.45
N ALA A 38 3.13 -8.44 -53.41
CA ALA A 38 2.45 -9.66 -53.79
C ALA A 38 3.43 -10.70 -54.38
N GLY A 39 3.41 -11.94 -53.88
CA GLY A 39 4.31 -13.02 -54.30
C GLY A 39 5.70 -12.99 -53.69
N ILE A 40 6.01 -12.02 -52.82
CA ILE A 40 7.32 -11.93 -52.14
C ILE A 40 7.24 -12.64 -50.78
N GLU A 41 8.11 -13.61 -50.57
CA GLU A 41 8.33 -14.26 -49.27
C GLU A 41 8.94 -13.29 -48.26
N GLN A 42 8.36 -13.23 -47.06
CA GLN A 42 8.82 -12.40 -45.96
C GLN A 42 8.71 -13.17 -44.65
N GLU A 43 9.70 -12.98 -43.78
CA GLU A 43 9.66 -13.44 -42.40
C GLU A 43 8.52 -12.72 -41.65
N GLY A 44 7.58 -13.50 -41.15
CA GLY A 44 6.50 -13.06 -40.28
C GLY A 44 6.69 -13.61 -38.88
N TYR A 45 6.36 -12.82 -37.87
CA TYR A 45 6.41 -13.23 -36.47
C TYR A 45 5.00 -13.25 -35.89
N TRP A 46 4.66 -14.34 -35.20
CA TRP A 46 3.35 -14.57 -34.62
C TRP A 46 3.49 -14.89 -33.13
N LEU A 47 2.48 -14.57 -32.34
CA LEU A 47 2.43 -15.08 -30.98
C LEU A 47 2.10 -16.57 -31.03
N PRO A 48 2.81 -17.44 -30.29
CA PRO A 48 2.48 -18.85 -30.23
C PRO A 48 1.05 -19.08 -29.77
N GLY A 49 0.40 -20.13 -30.26
CA GLY A 49 -0.95 -20.52 -29.83
C GLY A 49 -1.01 -21.00 -28.38
N ASP A 50 -2.22 -21.31 -27.90
CA ASP A 50 -2.48 -21.78 -26.53
C ASP A 50 -1.96 -23.22 -26.25
N GLU A 51 -1.37 -23.88 -27.24
CA GLU A 51 -0.95 -25.30 -27.20
C GLU A 51 0.46 -25.52 -26.63
N ILE A 52 1.24 -24.47 -26.37
CA ILE A 52 2.57 -24.60 -25.77
C ILE A 52 2.42 -24.61 -24.24
N ASP A 53 2.70 -25.77 -23.63
CA ASP A 53 2.78 -25.94 -22.18
C ASP A 53 4.13 -25.38 -21.69
N TRP A 54 4.09 -24.16 -21.19
CA TRP A 54 5.26 -23.50 -20.61
C TRP A 54 5.40 -23.96 -19.16
N GLU A 55 6.50 -24.66 -18.85
CA GLU A 55 6.82 -24.97 -17.46
C GLU A 55 6.91 -23.66 -16.67
N THR A 56 6.14 -23.54 -15.59
CA THR A 56 6.23 -22.38 -14.71
C THR A 56 7.61 -22.36 -14.09
N GLU A 57 8.41 -21.36 -14.45
CA GLU A 57 9.70 -21.14 -13.83
C GLU A 57 9.55 -20.85 -12.33
N ASN A 58 10.64 -21.08 -11.58
CA ASN A 58 10.64 -20.87 -10.13
C ASN A 58 10.80 -19.39 -9.74
N HIS A 59 11.32 -18.57 -10.66
CA HIS A 59 11.72 -17.19 -10.41
C HIS A 59 11.30 -16.27 -11.55
N ASP A 60 11.11 -15.00 -11.22
CA ASP A 60 10.81 -13.95 -12.19
C ASP A 60 12.03 -13.67 -13.08
N TRP A 61 11.81 -13.23 -14.31
CA TRP A 61 12.87 -12.80 -15.22
C TRP A 61 13.24 -11.33 -15.04
N TYR A 62 12.35 -10.55 -14.43
CA TYR A 62 12.47 -9.11 -14.39
C TYR A 62 12.86 -8.63 -12.99
N CYS A 63 13.83 -7.71 -12.95
CA CYS A 63 14.26 -7.12 -11.68
C CYS A 63 13.09 -6.41 -10.96
N PHE A 64 12.85 -6.71 -9.69
CA PHE A 64 11.76 -6.10 -8.92
C PHE A 64 11.92 -4.59 -8.68
N GLU A 65 13.14 -4.07 -8.82
CA GLU A 65 13.41 -2.64 -8.66
C GLU A 65 13.19 -1.85 -9.95
N CYS A 66 13.78 -2.27 -11.07
CA CYS A 66 13.74 -1.51 -12.33
C CYS A 66 12.81 -2.11 -13.39
N HIS A 67 12.27 -3.30 -13.16
CA HIS A 67 11.33 -4.02 -14.04
C HIS A 67 11.91 -4.37 -15.42
N LEU A 68 13.24 -4.35 -15.54
CA LEU A 68 13.96 -4.70 -16.76
C LEU A 68 14.53 -6.13 -16.65
N PRO A 69 14.67 -6.82 -17.79
CA PRO A 69 15.38 -8.08 -17.87
C PRO A 69 16.90 -7.85 -17.79
N GLY A 70 17.66 -8.93 -17.63
CA GLY A 70 19.11 -8.91 -17.62
C GLY A 70 19.70 -9.95 -16.67
N GLU A 71 20.96 -9.76 -16.30
CA GLU A 71 21.63 -10.60 -15.30
C GLU A 71 21.16 -10.26 -13.89
N VAL A 72 20.40 -11.16 -13.28
CA VAL A 72 19.73 -10.93 -12.00
C VAL A 72 20.21 -11.89 -10.92
N LEU A 73 20.24 -11.41 -9.69
CA LEU A 73 20.40 -12.20 -8.47
C LEU A 73 19.07 -12.85 -8.12
N ILE A 74 19.11 -14.14 -7.80
CA ILE A 74 17.96 -14.99 -7.54
C ILE A 74 17.80 -15.20 -6.04
N CYS A 75 16.65 -14.84 -5.48
CA CYS A 75 16.39 -15.02 -4.05
C CYS A 75 16.15 -16.50 -3.70
N ASP A 76 16.78 -16.99 -2.64
CA ASP A 76 16.61 -18.38 -2.21
C ASP A 76 15.29 -18.65 -1.46
N LEU A 77 14.55 -17.60 -1.09
CA LEU A 77 13.34 -17.70 -0.25
C LEU A 77 12.05 -17.29 -0.97
N CYS A 78 12.13 -16.74 -2.18
CA CYS A 78 10.96 -16.36 -2.97
C CYS A 78 11.34 -16.22 -4.44
N PHE A 79 10.34 -16.08 -5.31
CA PHE A 79 10.51 -15.96 -6.76
C PHE A 79 11.14 -14.63 -7.23
N ARG A 80 11.35 -13.64 -6.36
CA ARG A 80 11.82 -12.30 -6.76
C ARG A 80 13.28 -12.31 -7.15
N VAL A 81 13.61 -11.53 -8.18
CA VAL A 81 14.97 -11.33 -8.66
C VAL A 81 15.34 -9.84 -8.71
N TYR A 82 16.64 -9.53 -8.64
CA TYR A 82 17.13 -8.15 -8.60
C TYR A 82 18.46 -8.02 -9.33
N HIS A 83 18.67 -6.93 -10.07
CA HIS A 83 20.01 -6.58 -10.52
C HIS A 83 20.89 -6.19 -9.33
N SER A 84 22.16 -6.64 -9.30
CA SER A 84 23.13 -6.24 -8.27
C SER A 84 23.26 -4.72 -8.13
N LYS A 85 23.26 -4.00 -9.27
CA LYS A 85 23.33 -2.52 -9.32
C LYS A 85 22.08 -1.81 -8.79
N CYS A 86 20.92 -2.47 -8.82
CA CYS A 86 19.65 -1.91 -8.33
C CYS A 86 19.50 -2.03 -6.81
N LEU A 87 20.37 -2.80 -6.16
CA LEU A 87 20.35 -2.98 -4.71
C LEU A 87 21.25 -1.97 -4.01
N SER A 88 20.82 -1.53 -2.82
CA SER A 88 21.67 -0.86 -1.84
C SER A 88 22.82 -1.78 -1.39
N ASP A 89 23.95 -1.20 -0.99
CA ASP A 89 25.18 -1.95 -0.61
C ASP A 89 24.96 -3.00 0.47
N GLU A 90 23.98 -2.79 1.35
CA GLU A 90 23.64 -3.74 2.41
C GLU A 90 23.02 -5.06 1.92
N PHE A 91 22.45 -5.07 0.70
CA PHE A 91 21.78 -6.23 0.09
C PHE A 91 22.57 -6.86 -1.06
N ARG A 92 23.68 -6.26 -1.46
CA ARG A 92 24.55 -6.84 -2.49
C ARG A 92 25.23 -8.10 -1.97
N LEU A 93 25.39 -9.08 -2.87
CA LEU A 93 26.10 -10.32 -2.57
C LEU A 93 27.56 -9.98 -2.27
N ARG A 94 28.03 -10.29 -1.05
CA ARG A 94 29.43 -10.07 -0.64
C ARG A 94 30.30 -11.31 -0.76
N ASP A 95 29.70 -12.49 -0.69
CA ASP A 95 30.35 -13.78 -0.84
C ASP A 95 29.42 -14.71 -1.63
N SER A 96 29.96 -15.39 -2.65
CA SER A 96 29.22 -16.30 -3.52
C SER A 96 28.85 -17.63 -2.85
N SER A 97 29.39 -17.90 -1.66
CA SER A 97 29.15 -19.16 -0.94
C SER A 97 27.88 -19.17 -0.07
N SER A 98 27.28 -18.01 0.21
CA SER A 98 26.14 -17.88 1.12
C SER A 98 24.80 -17.70 0.39
N PRO A 99 23.69 -18.27 0.91
CA PRO A 99 22.37 -18.08 0.33
C PRO A 99 21.97 -16.60 0.36
N TRP A 100 21.53 -16.09 -0.79
CA TRP A 100 21.14 -14.71 -0.96
C TRP A 100 19.65 -14.51 -0.69
N GLN A 101 19.35 -13.46 0.06
CA GLN A 101 17.99 -13.08 0.43
C GLN A 101 17.71 -11.67 -0.04
N CYS A 102 16.61 -11.53 -0.79
CA CYS A 102 16.17 -10.23 -1.28
C CYS A 102 15.75 -9.28 -0.13
N PRO A 103 15.65 -7.96 -0.41
CA PRO A 103 15.25 -6.97 0.60
C PRO A 103 13.95 -7.31 1.33
N VAL A 104 12.96 -7.83 0.59
CA VAL A 104 11.65 -8.24 1.15
C VAL A 104 11.79 -9.42 2.11
N CYS A 105 12.47 -10.50 1.71
CA CYS A 105 12.62 -11.67 2.59
C CYS A 105 13.44 -11.35 3.84
N ARG A 106 14.42 -10.44 3.75
CA ARG A 106 15.24 -10.03 4.89
C ARG A 106 14.48 -9.12 5.87
N SER A 107 13.52 -8.30 5.40
CA SER A 107 12.73 -7.43 6.27
C SER A 107 11.69 -8.20 7.11
N ILE A 108 11.15 -9.30 6.58
CA ILE A 108 10.14 -10.13 7.27
C ILE A 108 10.65 -10.70 8.60
N LYS A 109 11.94 -11.04 8.68
CA LYS A 109 12.52 -11.66 9.89
C LYS A 109 12.57 -10.72 11.11
N LYS A 110 12.32 -9.42 10.94
CA LYS A 110 12.58 -8.40 11.97
C LYS A 110 11.35 -7.98 12.79
N LYS A 111 10.11 -8.34 12.41
CA LYS A 111 8.91 -7.79 13.08
C LYS A 111 7.77 -8.79 13.19
N ASN A 112 7.27 -8.98 14.41
CA ASN A 112 5.98 -9.61 14.65
C ASN A 112 4.98 -8.51 15.02
N THR A 113 4.13 -8.11 14.07
CA THR A 113 3.14 -7.03 14.27
C THR A 113 1.84 -7.61 14.81
N ASN A 114 1.12 -6.87 15.66
CA ASN A 114 -0.22 -7.26 16.11
C ASN A 114 -1.16 -7.43 14.88
N LYS A 115 -1.57 -8.67 14.63
CA LYS A 115 -2.33 -9.07 13.45
C LYS A 115 -3.68 -8.35 13.32
N GLN A 116 -4.37 -8.14 14.44
CA GLN A 116 -5.69 -7.50 14.45
C GLN A 116 -5.60 -6.00 14.15
N GLU A 117 -4.63 -5.33 14.79
CA GLU A 117 -4.35 -3.90 14.59
C GLU A 117 -3.90 -3.66 13.13
N MET A 118 -2.97 -4.47 12.64
CA MET A 118 -2.48 -4.41 11.26
C MET A 118 -3.61 -4.58 10.25
N GLY A 119 -4.49 -5.56 10.45
CA GLY A 119 -5.64 -5.77 9.57
C GLY A 119 -6.52 -4.51 9.45
N THR A 120 -6.72 -3.78 10.55
CA THR A 120 -7.50 -2.53 10.54
C THR A 120 -6.84 -1.46 9.70
N TYR A 121 -5.53 -1.25 9.86
CA TYR A 121 -4.81 -0.25 9.08
C TYR A 121 -4.73 -0.61 7.60
N LEU A 122 -4.40 -1.86 7.28
CA LEU A 122 -4.34 -2.32 5.90
C LEU A 122 -5.69 -2.21 5.19
N ARG A 123 -6.82 -2.42 5.89
CA ARG A 123 -8.15 -2.19 5.32
C ARG A 123 -8.37 -0.73 4.88
N PHE A 124 -7.91 0.25 5.67
CA PHE A 124 -7.98 1.66 5.26
C PHE A 124 -7.15 1.93 4.01
N ILE A 125 -5.92 1.41 3.97
CA ILE A 125 -5.02 1.59 2.81
C ILE A 125 -5.65 0.95 1.57
N VAL A 126 -6.11 -0.30 1.65
CA VAL A 126 -6.74 -0.99 0.52
C VAL A 126 -8.01 -0.28 0.04
N SER A 127 -8.80 0.31 0.94
CA SER A 127 -9.96 1.12 0.55
C SER A 127 -9.56 2.27 -0.38
N ARG A 128 -8.50 3.02 -0.04
CA ARG A 128 -7.96 4.10 -0.88
C ARG A 128 -7.34 3.56 -2.17
N MET A 129 -6.63 2.43 -2.10
CA MET A 129 -6.07 1.78 -3.29
C MET A 129 -7.16 1.43 -4.31
N LYS A 130 -8.31 0.94 -3.84
CA LYS A 130 -9.44 0.59 -4.72
C LYS A 130 -9.98 1.79 -5.48
N GLU A 131 -10.13 2.94 -4.82
CA GLU A 131 -10.63 4.15 -5.46
C GLU A 131 -9.73 4.56 -6.64
N ARG A 132 -8.41 4.51 -6.45
CA ARG A 132 -7.43 4.86 -7.50
C ARG A 132 -7.26 3.75 -8.55
N ALA A 133 -7.41 2.49 -8.17
CA ALA A 133 -7.30 1.35 -9.09
C ALA A 133 -8.45 1.28 -10.12
N ILE A 134 -9.54 2.01 -9.93
CA ILE A 134 -10.62 2.12 -10.92
C ILE A 134 -10.08 2.66 -12.25
N ASP A 135 -9.19 3.66 -12.20
CA ASP A 135 -8.65 4.26 -13.43
C ASP A 135 -7.70 3.32 -14.16
N LEU A 136 -6.93 2.51 -13.43
CA LEU A 136 -6.15 1.42 -14.00
C LEU A 136 -7.06 0.40 -14.69
N ASN A 137 -8.18 0.02 -14.05
CA ASN A 137 -9.13 -0.93 -14.61
C ASN A 137 -9.86 -0.40 -15.85
N LYS A 138 -10.16 0.90 -15.91
CA LYS A 138 -10.77 1.55 -17.09
C LYS A 138 -9.88 1.50 -18.32
N LYS A 139 -8.55 1.55 -18.14
CA LYS A 139 -7.56 1.46 -19.22
C LYS A 139 -7.34 0.03 -19.73
N GLY A 140 -8.00 -0.96 -19.12
CA GLY A 140 -8.00 -2.36 -19.52
C GLY A 140 -7.55 -3.30 -18.40
N LYS A 141 -8.29 -4.37 -18.17
CA LYS A 141 -7.83 -5.56 -17.42
C LYS A 141 -7.58 -6.66 -18.43
N ASP A 142 -6.32 -6.86 -18.82
CA ASP A 142 -5.96 -7.94 -19.73
C ASP A 142 -5.15 -9.04 -19.03
N ASN A 143 -5.46 -9.29 -17.76
CA ASN A 143 -4.93 -10.44 -17.01
C ASN A 143 -5.37 -11.79 -17.65
N LYS A 144 -6.32 -11.73 -18.59
CA LYS A 144 -6.80 -12.86 -19.41
C LYS A 144 -6.13 -12.92 -20.78
N HIS A 145 -5.28 -11.95 -21.12
CA HIS A 145 -4.52 -11.99 -22.36
C HIS A 145 -3.64 -13.24 -22.38
N PRO A 146 -3.53 -13.95 -23.51
CA PRO A 146 -2.64 -15.12 -23.62
C PRO A 146 -1.19 -14.81 -23.21
N MET A 147 -0.70 -13.60 -23.54
CA MET A 147 0.66 -13.16 -23.14
C MET A 147 0.80 -12.82 -21.67
N TYR A 148 -0.28 -12.60 -20.91
CA TYR A 148 -0.17 -12.24 -19.50
C TYR A 148 0.51 -13.38 -18.73
N ARG A 149 0.09 -14.62 -18.97
CA ARG A 149 0.72 -15.81 -18.37
C ARG A 149 2.16 -16.03 -18.82
N ARG A 150 2.57 -15.48 -19.96
CA ARG A 150 3.93 -15.62 -20.50
C ARG A 150 4.91 -14.61 -19.92
N LEU A 151 4.44 -13.40 -19.62
CA LEU A 151 5.31 -12.31 -19.16
C LEU A 151 5.24 -12.10 -17.64
N VAL A 152 4.11 -12.45 -17.01
CA VAL A 152 3.88 -12.23 -15.58
C VAL A 152 4.04 -13.54 -14.82
N HIS A 153 5.10 -13.64 -14.02
CA HIS A 153 5.39 -14.82 -13.21
C HIS A 153 4.35 -15.04 -12.10
N SER A 154 3.99 -13.98 -11.35
CA SER A 154 3.05 -14.09 -10.23
C SER A 154 1.95 -13.05 -10.33
N ALA A 155 0.74 -13.51 -10.63
CA ALA A 155 -0.43 -12.64 -10.75
C ALA A 155 -0.85 -12.08 -9.39
N VAL A 156 -1.23 -10.80 -9.38
CA VAL A 156 -1.82 -10.12 -8.23
C VAL A 156 -2.73 -9.00 -8.72
N ASP A 157 -3.81 -8.75 -7.99
CA ASP A 157 -4.67 -7.58 -8.19
C ASP A 157 -5.21 -7.05 -6.85
N VAL A 158 -5.83 -5.88 -6.88
CA VAL A 158 -6.36 -5.23 -5.66
C VAL A 158 -7.40 -6.09 -4.93
N PRO A 159 -8.34 -6.79 -5.62
CA PRO A 159 -9.20 -7.79 -4.97
C PRO A 159 -8.42 -8.88 -4.22
N THR A 160 -7.42 -9.49 -4.85
CA THR A 160 -6.57 -10.51 -4.22
C THR A 160 -5.84 -9.96 -2.99
N ILE A 161 -5.29 -8.74 -3.09
CA ILE A 161 -4.64 -8.06 -1.96
C ILE A 161 -5.65 -7.84 -0.82
N GLN A 162 -6.88 -7.43 -1.13
CA GLN A 162 -7.92 -7.23 -0.14
C GLN A 162 -8.31 -8.53 0.58
N GLU A 163 -8.48 -9.62 -0.16
CA GLU A 163 -8.77 -10.94 0.42
C GLU A 163 -7.65 -11.37 1.38
N LYS A 164 -6.38 -11.21 0.96
CA LYS A 164 -5.22 -11.45 1.83
C LYS A 164 -5.22 -10.58 3.09
N VAL A 165 -5.67 -9.33 3.03
CA VAL A 165 -5.85 -8.49 4.22
C VAL A 165 -6.96 -9.03 5.12
N ASN A 166 -8.10 -9.38 4.56
CA ASN A 166 -9.27 -9.86 5.30
C ASN A 166 -9.00 -11.20 6.01
N GLU A 167 -8.28 -12.10 5.36
CA GLU A 167 -7.85 -13.40 5.90
C GLU A 167 -6.63 -13.30 6.83
N GLY A 168 -6.02 -12.11 6.93
CA GLY A 168 -4.81 -11.89 7.71
C GLY A 168 -3.64 -12.74 7.21
N LYS A 169 -3.42 -12.80 5.90
CA LYS A 169 -2.31 -13.54 5.29
C LYS A 169 -0.98 -12.81 5.40
N TYR A 170 -1.00 -11.48 5.50
CA TYR A 170 0.21 -10.69 5.72
C TYR A 170 0.69 -10.83 7.16
N ARG A 171 1.99 -11.06 7.32
CA ARG A 171 2.69 -11.12 8.62
C ARG A 171 3.33 -9.78 8.98
N SER A 172 3.56 -8.93 7.98
CA SER A 172 4.18 -7.62 8.12
C SER A 172 3.66 -6.63 7.09
N TYR A 173 3.86 -5.33 7.32
CA TYR A 173 3.56 -4.28 6.34
C TYR A 173 4.44 -4.39 5.10
N GLU A 174 5.65 -4.93 5.28
CA GLU A 174 6.62 -5.14 4.21
C GLU A 174 6.15 -6.22 3.22
N GLU A 175 5.47 -7.28 3.68
CA GLU A 175 4.81 -8.25 2.79
C GLU A 175 3.67 -7.62 1.99
N PHE A 176 2.84 -6.81 2.65
CA PHE A 176 1.76 -6.07 1.97
C PHE A 176 2.32 -5.10 0.91
N LYS A 177 3.37 -4.35 1.26
CA LYS A 177 4.07 -3.45 0.34
C LYS A 177 4.65 -4.22 -0.85
N ALA A 178 5.18 -5.43 -0.62
CA ALA A 178 5.75 -6.25 -1.69
C ALA A 178 4.69 -6.78 -2.67
N ASP A 179 3.46 -7.04 -2.22
CA ASP A 179 2.34 -7.36 -3.11
C ASP A 179 1.86 -6.12 -3.91
N ALA A 180 1.83 -4.94 -3.28
CA ALA A 180 1.55 -3.70 -3.99
C ALA A 180 2.64 -3.38 -5.04
N GLN A 181 3.90 -3.69 -4.75
CA GLN A 181 5.01 -3.56 -5.70
C GLN A 181 4.88 -4.57 -6.85
N LEU A 182 4.46 -5.80 -6.56
CA LEU A 182 4.21 -6.82 -7.59
C LEU A 182 3.11 -6.37 -8.55
N LEU A 183 2.06 -5.70 -8.05
CA LEU A 183 1.02 -5.12 -8.91
C LEU A 183 1.59 -4.09 -9.89
N LEU A 184 2.45 -3.20 -9.42
CA LEU A 184 3.18 -2.24 -10.27
C LEU A 184 4.09 -2.98 -11.27
N HIS A 185 4.89 -3.92 -10.79
CA HIS A 185 5.84 -4.70 -11.57
C HIS A 185 5.16 -5.38 -12.76
N ASN A 186 4.07 -6.11 -12.50
CA ASN A 186 3.28 -6.80 -13.51
C ASN A 186 2.69 -5.81 -14.53
N THR A 187 2.23 -4.64 -14.07
CA THR A 187 1.68 -3.61 -14.96
C THR A 187 2.76 -3.05 -15.89
N VAL A 188 3.96 -2.78 -15.37
CA VAL A 188 5.08 -2.26 -16.15
C VAL A 188 5.56 -3.27 -17.18
N ILE A 189 5.69 -4.55 -16.80
CA ILE A 189 6.12 -5.61 -17.72
C ILE A 189 5.09 -5.79 -18.84
N PHE A 190 3.81 -5.88 -18.47
CA PHE A 190 2.77 -6.26 -19.42
C PHE A 190 2.40 -5.12 -20.39
N TYR A 191 2.30 -3.88 -19.90
CA TYR A 191 1.92 -2.72 -20.74
C TYR A 191 3.12 -1.92 -21.25
N GLY A 192 4.30 -2.14 -20.70
CA GLY A 192 5.51 -1.36 -20.99
C GLY A 192 5.69 -0.17 -20.04
N ALA A 193 6.96 0.16 -19.76
CA ALA A 193 7.32 1.20 -18.79
C ALA A 193 6.80 2.60 -19.14
N ASP A 194 6.63 2.91 -20.42
CA ASP A 194 6.17 4.21 -20.93
C ASP A 194 4.65 4.28 -21.17
N SER A 195 3.91 3.25 -20.74
CA SER A 195 2.45 3.21 -20.88
C SER A 195 1.74 4.06 -19.83
N GLU A 196 0.56 4.56 -20.18
CA GLU A 196 -0.31 5.27 -19.22
C GLU A 196 -0.71 4.36 -18.04
N GLN A 197 -0.88 3.05 -18.28
CA GLN A 197 -1.15 2.06 -17.24
C GLN A 197 0.00 2.01 -16.22
N ALA A 198 1.26 2.03 -16.70
CA ALA A 198 2.43 2.06 -15.84
C ALA A 198 2.49 3.37 -15.02
N ASP A 199 2.15 4.52 -15.60
CA ASP A 199 2.07 5.79 -14.85
C ASP A 199 1.02 5.76 -13.73
N ILE A 200 -0.17 5.24 -14.03
CA ILE A 200 -1.24 5.09 -13.04
C ILE A 200 -0.81 4.13 -11.93
N ALA A 201 -0.21 2.99 -12.27
CA ALA A 201 0.27 2.01 -11.30
C ALA A 201 1.42 2.55 -10.45
N ARG A 202 2.32 3.36 -11.02
CA ARG A 202 3.40 4.03 -10.27
C ARG A 202 2.81 4.97 -9.23
N MET A 203 1.81 5.76 -9.61
CA MET A 203 1.13 6.65 -8.67
C MET A 203 0.42 5.85 -7.57
N LEU A 204 -0.35 4.81 -7.93
CA LEU A 204 -1.03 3.93 -6.98
C LEU A 204 -0.05 3.32 -5.97
N TYR A 205 1.10 2.81 -6.42
CA TYR A 205 2.12 2.24 -5.54
C TYR A 205 2.74 3.31 -4.64
N LYS A 206 3.05 4.50 -5.19
CA LYS A 206 3.58 5.63 -4.43
C LYS A 206 2.63 6.08 -3.32
N ASP A 207 1.34 6.20 -3.63
CA ASP A 207 0.32 6.54 -2.63
C ASP A 207 0.22 5.47 -1.55
N THR A 208 0.27 4.19 -1.93
CA THR A 208 0.25 3.06 -0.99
C THR A 208 1.44 3.11 -0.04
N CYS A 209 2.64 3.42 -0.56
CA CYS A 209 3.83 3.62 0.26
C CYS A 209 3.67 4.82 1.21
N HIS A 210 3.13 5.93 0.70
CA HIS A 210 2.88 7.12 1.51
C HIS A 210 1.94 6.84 2.70
N GLU A 211 0.88 6.05 2.50
CA GLU A 211 0.00 5.64 3.61
C GLU A 211 0.74 4.80 4.66
N LEU A 212 1.66 3.92 4.23
CA LEU A 212 2.49 3.13 5.16
C LEU A 212 3.45 4.03 5.94
N ASP A 213 4.04 5.04 5.30
CA ASP A 213 4.93 6.01 5.95
C ASP A 213 4.16 6.84 6.99
N GLU A 214 2.96 7.33 6.65
CA GLU A 214 2.07 8.03 7.58
C GLU A 214 1.68 7.16 8.79
N LEU A 215 1.45 5.87 8.56
CA LEU A 215 1.20 4.90 9.62
C LEU A 215 2.41 4.70 10.54
N GLN A 216 3.63 4.67 9.98
CA GLN A 216 4.85 4.56 10.78
C GLN A 216 5.13 5.83 11.59
N LEU A 217 4.79 7.01 11.07
CA LEU A 217 4.96 8.27 11.79
C LEU A 217 4.10 8.33 13.06
N CYS A 218 2.82 8.02 12.95
CA CYS A 218 1.94 7.93 14.11
C CYS A 218 0.68 7.11 13.83
N LYS A 219 0.63 5.89 14.38
CA LYS A 219 -0.52 4.98 14.24
C LYS A 219 -1.84 5.58 14.69
N ASN A 220 -1.85 6.36 15.77
CA ASN A 220 -3.07 6.98 16.29
C ASN A 220 -3.58 8.09 15.36
N CYS A 221 -2.68 8.96 14.88
CA CYS A 221 -3.04 9.95 13.86
C CYS A 221 -3.54 9.29 12.57
N PHE A 222 -2.89 8.22 12.13
CA PHE A 222 -3.32 7.45 10.96
C PHE A 222 -4.73 6.89 11.16
N TYR A 223 -4.99 6.24 12.31
CA TYR A 223 -6.32 5.73 12.65
C TYR A 223 -7.38 6.84 12.60
N LEU A 224 -7.19 7.90 13.39
CA LEU A 224 -8.17 8.96 13.57
C LEU A 224 -8.41 9.73 12.27
N SER A 225 -7.38 9.93 11.45
CA SER A 225 -7.50 10.57 10.14
C SER A 225 -8.28 9.74 9.12
N ASN A 226 -8.34 8.42 9.30
CA ASN A 226 -9.08 7.50 8.45
C ASN A 226 -10.50 7.26 8.97
N ALA A 227 -10.64 6.97 10.26
CA ALA A 227 -11.92 6.69 10.91
C ALA A 227 -12.80 7.95 11.06
N ARG A 228 -12.18 9.14 11.16
CA ARG A 228 -12.84 10.45 11.25
C ARG A 228 -14.00 10.53 12.27
N PRO A 229 -13.84 10.06 13.53
CA PRO A 229 -14.84 10.35 14.57
C PRO A 229 -14.97 11.85 14.83
N ASP A 230 -16.00 12.26 15.57
CA ASP A 230 -16.15 13.65 15.97
C ASP A 230 -14.92 14.15 16.72
N ASN A 231 -14.42 15.32 16.35
CA ASN A 231 -13.19 15.90 16.90
C ASN A 231 -11.97 14.96 16.81
N TRP A 232 -11.89 14.11 15.77
CA TRP A 232 -10.81 13.14 15.59
C TRP A 232 -9.41 13.74 15.75
N PHE A 233 -9.20 14.99 15.32
CA PHE A 233 -7.90 15.66 15.41
C PHE A 233 -7.61 16.25 16.80
N CYS A 234 -8.59 16.31 17.70
CA CYS A 234 -8.43 16.79 19.07
C CYS A 234 -7.94 15.71 20.03
N TYR A 235 -8.09 14.43 19.71
CA TYR A 235 -7.60 13.36 20.58
C TYR A 235 -6.05 13.37 20.65
N PRO A 236 -5.46 13.25 21.85
CA PRO A 236 -4.02 13.14 22.04
C PRO A 236 -3.43 11.85 21.49
N CYS A 237 -2.11 11.87 21.25
CA CYS A 237 -1.29 10.72 20.90
C CYS A 237 -0.27 10.46 22.01
N ILE A 238 0.39 9.31 22.01
CA ILE A 238 1.50 9.01 22.90
C ILE A 238 2.72 8.63 22.05
N PRO A 239 3.84 9.37 22.13
CA PRO A 239 4.00 10.64 22.86
C PRO A 239 3.11 11.76 22.26
N ASN A 240 2.87 12.81 23.05
CA ASN A 240 2.13 13.98 22.58
C ASN A 240 2.90 14.66 21.44
N HIS A 241 2.19 15.04 20.38
CA HIS A 241 2.75 15.88 19.34
C HIS A 241 3.00 17.28 19.87
N GLU A 242 4.18 17.83 19.57
CA GLU A 242 4.48 19.24 19.83
C GLU A 242 3.51 20.13 19.06
N LEU A 243 3.02 21.17 19.71
CA LEU A 243 2.13 22.16 19.12
C LEU A 243 2.95 23.39 18.76
N VAL A 244 2.68 23.96 17.59
CA VAL A 244 3.40 25.13 17.07
C VAL A 244 2.47 26.07 16.33
N TRP A 245 2.88 27.34 16.23
CA TRP A 245 2.40 28.24 15.20
C TRP A 245 3.32 28.11 13.99
N ALA A 246 2.78 27.70 12.86
CA ALA A 246 3.54 27.52 11.63
C ALA A 246 3.03 28.45 10.52
N LYS A 247 3.94 29.00 9.72
CA LYS A 247 3.62 29.93 8.63
C LYS A 247 4.04 29.37 7.28
N MET A 248 3.05 29.17 6.40
CA MET A 248 3.29 28.88 4.98
C MET A 248 3.52 30.17 4.17
N LYS A 249 4.32 30.08 3.11
CA LYS A 249 4.54 31.20 2.18
C LYS A 249 3.21 31.71 1.62
N GLY A 250 2.95 33.02 1.74
CA GLY A 250 1.70 33.65 1.31
C GLY A 250 0.56 33.61 2.33
N PHE A 251 0.75 32.94 3.47
CA PHE A 251 -0.25 32.86 4.55
C PHE A 251 0.28 33.48 5.85
N GLY A 252 -0.62 33.72 6.80
CA GLY A 252 -0.25 34.05 8.19
C GLY A 252 0.12 32.80 8.99
N PHE A 253 0.39 32.97 10.28
CA PHE A 253 0.59 31.84 11.19
C PHE A 253 -0.71 31.09 11.47
N TRP A 254 -0.65 29.76 11.43
CA TRP A 254 -1.74 28.84 11.77
C TRP A 254 -1.26 27.82 12.81
N PRO A 255 -2.15 27.33 13.69
CA PRO A 255 -1.76 26.34 14.67
C PRO A 255 -1.62 24.97 14.01
N ALA A 256 -0.64 24.17 14.44
CA ALA A 256 -0.35 22.86 13.88
C ALA A 256 0.25 21.89 14.91
N LYS A 257 0.12 20.58 14.62
CA LYS A 257 0.86 19.51 15.30
C LYS A 257 2.13 19.20 14.51
N VAL A 258 3.25 19.05 15.20
CA VAL A 258 4.50 18.57 14.60
C VAL A 258 4.43 17.05 14.45
N MET A 259 4.71 16.58 13.24
CA MET A 259 4.70 15.16 12.88
C MET A 259 6.12 14.59 12.88
N GLN A 260 7.07 15.34 12.33
CA GLN A 260 8.51 15.04 12.35
C GLN A 260 9.33 16.31 12.11
N LYS A 261 10.63 16.25 12.41
CA LYS A 261 11.57 17.37 12.28
C LYS A 261 12.82 16.91 11.54
N GLU A 262 13.31 17.77 10.66
CA GLU A 262 14.65 17.72 10.06
C GLU A 262 15.38 19.02 10.44
N ASP A 263 16.68 19.12 10.16
CA ASP A 263 17.51 20.24 10.64
C ASP A 263 16.97 21.63 10.23
N ASN A 264 16.46 21.75 9.01
CA ASN A 264 16.04 23.04 8.42
C ASN A 264 14.52 23.18 8.23
N GLN A 265 13.74 22.13 8.51
CA GLN A 265 12.31 22.13 8.25
C GLN A 265 11.55 21.20 9.19
N VAL A 266 10.29 21.55 9.43
CA VAL A 266 9.37 20.85 10.32
C VAL A 266 8.15 20.41 9.53
N ASP A 267 7.86 19.12 9.55
CA ASP A 267 6.65 18.57 8.96
C ASP A 267 5.49 18.73 9.94
N VAL A 268 4.50 19.53 9.56
CA VAL A 268 3.38 19.87 10.43
C VAL A 268 2.05 19.52 9.79
N ARG A 269 1.09 19.16 10.62
CA ARG A 269 -0.31 19.02 10.24
C ARG A 269 -1.15 20.09 10.91
N PHE A 270 -1.70 20.99 10.11
CA PHE A 270 -2.46 22.15 10.59
C PHE A 270 -3.81 21.74 11.18
N PHE A 271 -4.26 22.50 12.18
CA PHE A 271 -5.65 22.48 12.63
C PHE A 271 -6.56 23.19 11.61
N GLY A 272 -7.85 22.95 11.71
CA GLY A 272 -8.89 23.53 10.86
C GLY A 272 -9.36 22.59 9.74
N HIS A 273 -10.30 23.09 8.93
CA HIS A 273 -11.14 22.27 8.04
C HIS A 273 -10.42 21.26 7.14
N HIS A 274 -9.28 21.63 6.55
CA HIS A 274 -8.59 20.77 5.59
C HIS A 274 -7.52 19.87 6.23
N HIS A 275 -7.15 20.10 7.49
CA HIS A 275 -6.07 19.40 8.19
C HIS A 275 -4.81 19.20 7.34
N GLN A 276 -4.40 20.28 6.66
CA GLN A 276 -3.36 20.29 5.63
C GLN A 276 -2.02 19.86 6.22
N ARG A 277 -1.26 19.07 5.45
CA ARG A 277 0.11 18.66 5.77
C ARG A 277 1.11 19.50 4.97
N ALA A 278 2.19 19.95 5.60
CA ALA A 278 3.26 20.67 4.89
C ALA A 278 4.59 20.62 5.66
N TRP A 279 5.68 20.63 4.91
CA TRP A 279 7.01 20.97 5.41
C TRP A 279 7.15 22.49 5.50
N ILE A 280 7.55 22.97 6.67
CA ILE A 280 7.67 24.40 7.00
C ILE A 280 9.11 24.68 7.42
N PRO A 281 9.79 25.67 6.82
CA PRO A 281 11.14 26.04 7.24
C PRO A 281 11.18 26.41 8.73
N SER A 282 12.22 25.99 9.44
CA SER A 282 12.33 26.15 10.90
C SER A 282 12.21 27.60 11.36
N GLU A 283 12.64 28.57 10.56
CA GLU A 283 12.50 30.01 10.84
C GLU A 283 11.05 30.53 10.81
N ASN A 284 10.14 29.75 10.20
CA ASN A 284 8.71 30.05 10.12
C ASN A 284 7.88 29.27 11.16
N ILE A 285 8.54 28.69 12.16
CA ILE A 285 7.94 28.04 13.32
C ILE A 285 8.07 28.95 14.54
N GLN A 286 7.01 29.02 15.33
CA GLN A 286 6.97 29.71 16.61
C GLN A 286 6.36 28.79 17.67
N ASP A 287 6.86 28.90 18.90
CA ASP A 287 6.35 28.14 20.03
C ASP A 287 4.86 28.45 20.27
N ILE A 288 4.05 27.44 20.61
CA ILE A 288 2.61 27.61 20.78
C ILE A 288 2.23 28.63 21.87
N THR A 289 3.11 28.84 22.85
CA THR A 289 2.92 29.78 23.98
C THR A 289 3.13 31.24 23.59
N VAL A 290 3.67 31.52 22.39
CA VAL A 290 3.84 32.89 21.90
C VAL A 290 2.49 33.60 21.86
N ASN A 291 2.46 34.82 22.39
CA ASN A 291 1.27 35.65 22.38
C ASN A 291 0.81 35.90 20.93
N ILE A 292 -0.39 35.39 20.60
CA ILE A 292 -0.95 35.42 19.24
C ILE A 292 -1.11 36.84 18.67
N HIS A 293 -1.21 37.86 19.51
CA HIS A 293 -1.31 39.25 19.06
C HIS A 293 -0.01 39.79 18.47
N ARG A 294 1.13 39.13 18.74
CA ARG A 294 2.44 39.45 18.14
C ARG A 294 2.67 38.77 16.79
N LEU A 295 1.83 37.80 16.41
CA LEU A 295 1.99 37.02 15.19
C LEU A 295 1.21 37.65 14.02
N HIS A 296 1.80 37.59 12.83
CA HIS A 296 1.11 37.99 11.59
C HIS A 296 0.07 36.93 11.21
N VAL A 297 -1.19 37.18 11.56
CA VAL A 297 -2.32 36.28 11.32
C VAL A 297 -3.46 36.97 10.59
N LYS A 298 -4.10 36.25 9.65
CA LYS A 298 -5.36 36.67 9.04
C LYS A 298 -6.50 36.00 9.81
N ARG A 299 -7.25 36.77 10.61
CA ARG A 299 -8.34 36.28 11.49
C ARG A 299 -9.62 35.94 10.71
N SER A 300 -9.49 35.09 9.70
CA SER A 300 -10.62 34.54 8.95
C SER A 300 -11.46 33.60 9.83
N MET A 301 -12.67 33.27 9.39
CA MET A 301 -13.50 32.29 10.10
C MET A 301 -12.85 30.90 10.16
N GLY A 302 -12.14 30.49 9.10
CA GLY A 302 -11.39 29.23 9.09
C GLY A 302 -10.26 29.22 10.12
N TRP A 303 -9.57 30.34 10.28
CA TRP A 303 -8.49 30.48 11.26
C TRP A 303 -9.02 30.45 12.71
N LYS A 304 -10.16 31.11 12.97
CA LYS A 304 -10.81 31.06 14.29
C LYS A 304 -11.19 29.62 14.65
N LYS A 305 -11.83 28.88 13.73
CA LYS A 305 -12.16 27.47 13.92
C LYS A 305 -10.93 26.59 14.19
N ALA A 306 -9.81 26.86 13.54
CA ALA A 306 -8.56 26.14 13.80
C ALA A 306 -8.02 26.40 15.22
N CYS A 307 -8.18 27.64 15.72
CA CYS A 307 -7.82 27.97 17.11
C CYS A 307 -8.78 27.34 18.12
N ASP A 308 -10.09 27.30 17.82
CA ASP A 308 -11.08 26.63 18.67
C ASP A 308 -10.80 25.12 18.75
N GLU A 309 -10.43 24.48 17.63
CA GLU A 309 -10.03 23.07 17.58
C GLU A 309 -8.73 22.82 18.35
N LEU A 310 -7.75 23.73 18.27
CA LEU A 310 -6.51 23.68 19.08
C LEU A 310 -6.82 23.73 20.59
N GLU A 311 -7.66 24.68 21.03
CA GLU A 311 -8.01 24.80 22.46
C GLU A 311 -8.72 23.53 22.94
N LEU A 312 -9.62 22.98 22.12
CA LEU A 312 -10.28 21.71 22.43
C LEU A 312 -9.28 20.55 22.53
N HIS A 313 -8.29 20.50 21.63
CA HIS A 313 -7.20 19.53 21.72
C HIS A 313 -6.39 19.68 23.01
N GLN A 314 -6.01 20.91 23.38
CA GLN A 314 -5.28 21.21 24.61
C GLN A 314 -6.10 20.86 25.86
N ARG A 315 -7.42 21.04 25.80
CA ARG A 315 -8.34 20.56 26.84
C ARG A 315 -8.32 19.05 26.96
N PHE A 316 -8.42 18.30 25.86
CA PHE A 316 -8.34 16.84 25.89
C PHE A 316 -7.00 16.33 26.43
N LEU A 317 -5.90 17.04 26.12
CA LEU A 317 -4.59 16.78 26.72
C LEU A 317 -4.61 16.93 28.25
N ARG A 318 -5.17 18.03 28.78
CA ARG A 318 -5.28 18.28 30.23
C ARG A 318 -6.19 17.27 30.93
N GLU A 319 -7.28 16.86 30.26
CA GLU A 319 -8.25 15.88 30.78
C GLU A 319 -7.77 14.43 30.66
N GLY A 320 -6.67 14.16 29.94
CA GLY A 320 -6.24 12.79 29.65
C GLY A 320 -7.26 12.02 28.79
N ARG A 321 -8.04 12.73 27.96
CA ARG A 321 -9.09 12.14 27.13
C ARG A 321 -8.50 11.54 25.85
N PHE A 322 -8.09 10.28 25.92
CA PHE A 322 -7.62 9.52 24.76
C PHE A 322 -8.79 8.89 23.98
N TRP A 323 -8.56 8.64 22.69
CA TRP A 323 -9.50 7.87 21.89
C TRP A 323 -9.48 6.40 22.32
N LYS A 324 -10.63 5.87 22.73
CA LYS A 324 -10.84 4.44 22.95
C LYS A 324 -11.62 3.86 21.78
N SER A 325 -11.15 2.75 21.21
CA SER A 325 -11.89 2.08 20.15
C SER A 325 -13.06 1.30 20.75
N LYS A 326 -14.23 1.30 20.10
CA LYS A 326 -15.44 0.56 20.52
C LYS A 326 -15.25 -0.94 20.83
N ASN A 327 -14.09 -1.52 20.52
CA ASN A 327 -13.76 -2.90 20.89
C ASN A 327 -13.37 -3.06 22.37
N GLU A 328 -13.04 -1.99 23.09
CA GLU A 328 -12.71 -2.06 24.52
C GLU A 328 -13.97 -2.09 25.42
N ASP A 329 -15.08 -1.46 25.00
CA ASP A 329 -16.34 -1.47 25.77
C ASP A 329 -16.94 -2.88 25.97
N ARG A 330 -16.71 -3.81 25.02
CA ARG A 330 -17.19 -5.20 25.16
C ARG A 330 -16.43 -6.01 26.22
N GLY A 331 -15.23 -5.58 26.61
CA GLY A 331 -14.44 -6.26 27.64
C GLY A 331 -14.77 -5.78 29.06
N GLU A 332 -15.21 -4.54 29.21
CA GLU A 332 -15.57 -3.96 30.52
C GLU A 332 -17.01 -4.30 30.93
N GLU A 333 -17.98 -4.37 30.00
CA GLU A 333 -19.36 -4.77 30.32
C GLU A 333 -19.50 -6.25 30.77
N GLU A 334 -18.66 -7.17 30.26
CA GLU A 334 -18.63 -8.58 30.72
C GLU A 334 -17.94 -8.74 32.09
N ALA A 335 -17.02 -7.83 32.44
CA ALA A 335 -16.36 -7.83 33.74
C ALA A 335 -17.25 -7.23 34.84
N GLU A 336 -18.02 -6.19 34.56
CA GLU A 336 -18.97 -5.59 35.52
C GLU A 336 -20.22 -6.46 35.76
N SER A 337 -20.66 -7.23 34.75
CA SER A 337 -21.77 -8.18 34.91
C SER A 337 -21.41 -9.44 35.71
N SER A 338 -20.11 -9.70 35.92
CA SER A 338 -19.62 -10.86 36.68
C SER A 338 -19.46 -10.62 38.19
N ILE A 339 -19.59 -9.36 38.66
CA ILE A 339 -19.40 -8.98 40.08
C ILE A 339 -20.71 -8.70 40.84
N SER A 340 -21.87 -8.77 40.19
CA SER A 340 -23.17 -8.58 40.84
C SER A 340 -24.01 -9.87 40.82
N SER A 341 -23.56 -10.90 41.52
CA SER A 341 -24.37 -12.12 41.76
C SER A 341 -24.01 -12.79 43.08
N THR A 342 -24.15 -12.06 44.19
CA THR A 342 -24.29 -12.67 45.51
C THR A 342 -25.44 -12.00 46.24
N SER A 343 -26.58 -12.69 46.34
CA SER A 343 -27.38 -12.88 47.56
C SER A 343 -28.86 -13.16 47.24
N ASN A 344 -29.37 -14.18 47.94
CA ASN A 344 -30.78 -14.54 48.16
C ASN A 344 -31.55 -15.31 47.08
N GLU A 345 -31.49 -16.64 47.17
CA GLU A 345 -32.71 -17.46 47.02
C GLU A 345 -32.84 -18.46 48.19
N GLN A 346 -33.90 -18.26 48.99
CA GLN A 346 -34.44 -19.26 49.90
C GLN A 346 -35.50 -20.10 49.16
N LEU A 347 -35.21 -21.41 49.07
CA LEU A 347 -36.10 -22.56 49.30
C LEU A 347 -37.50 -22.61 48.64
N LYS A 348 -37.67 -23.58 47.73
CA LYS A 348 -38.62 -24.74 47.81
C LYS A 348 -38.51 -25.58 46.52
N VAL A 349 -37.87 -26.75 46.55
CA VAL A 349 -38.40 -28.09 46.91
C VAL A 349 -39.36 -28.69 45.86
N THR A 350 -38.81 -29.71 45.17
CA THR A 350 -39.41 -30.94 44.58
C THR A 350 -40.36 -30.83 43.39
N GLN A 351 -40.00 -31.41 42.24
CA GLN A 351 -40.26 -32.83 41.86
C GLN A 351 -39.94 -33.06 40.36
N GLU A 352 -39.09 -34.04 40.07
CA GLU A 352 -38.99 -34.71 38.76
C GLU A 352 -40.19 -35.66 38.56
N PRO A 353 -40.65 -36.01 37.33
CA PRO A 353 -39.87 -36.94 36.50
C PRO A 353 -40.02 -36.90 34.95
N LYS A 354 -38.91 -37.27 34.31
CA LYS A 354 -38.70 -38.19 33.16
C LYS A 354 -39.66 -38.21 31.94
N LYS A 355 -39.03 -37.89 30.78
CA LYS A 355 -38.99 -38.59 29.46
C LYS A 355 -40.28 -39.25 28.93
N LYS A 356 -40.68 -38.86 27.70
CA LYS A 356 -40.77 -39.75 26.52
C LYS A 356 -41.09 -39.04 25.19
N LYS A 357 -40.20 -39.28 24.21
CA LYS A 357 -40.39 -39.60 22.78
C LYS A 357 -41.51 -38.96 21.94
N LYS A 358 -41.04 -38.40 20.80
CA LYS A 358 -41.51 -38.54 19.40
C LYS A 358 -42.99 -38.22 19.08
N LYS A 359 -43.19 -37.25 18.17
CA LYS A 359 -43.75 -37.53 16.83
C LYS A 359 -43.64 -36.34 15.88
N LYS A 360 -43.15 -36.64 14.67
CA LYS A 360 -43.38 -35.91 13.40
C LYS A 360 -44.86 -35.56 13.21
N LYS A 361 -45.13 -34.39 12.64
CA LYS A 361 -45.97 -34.26 11.45
C LYS A 361 -45.85 -32.86 10.84
N LYS A 362 -45.51 -32.88 9.54
CA LYS A 362 -45.66 -31.89 8.46
C LYS A 362 -45.14 -30.48 8.69
#